data_AF-A0A920HJ26-F1
#
_entry.id   AF-A0A920HJ26-F1
#
_cell.length_a   1.000
_cell.length_b   1.000
_cell.length_c   1.000
_cell.angle_alpha   90.00
_cell.angle_beta   90.00
_cell.angle_gamma   90.00
#
_symmetry.space_group_name_H-M   'P 1'
#
loop_
_entity.id
_entity.type
_entity.pdbx_description
1 polymer ?
#
loop_
_entity_poly.entity_id
_entity_poly.type
_entity_poly.pdbx_seq_one_letter_code
_entity_poly.pdbx_strand_id
1 'polypeptide(L)'
;MEVEFRIDVEINGYSEDGRFFSLFQNFYDNNGNHLAHLDLAFGLINTDTRKLTSMPEASFEIFKNCSKSDSFKILTKEDMRKHGKFPKNYINEQ
;
A
#
# COMPACT_ATOMS: atom_id res chain seq x y z
N MET A 1 20.09 -13.65 18.04
CA MET A 1 20.55 -12.30 17.70
C MET A 1 19.36 -11.59 17.11
N GLU A 2 18.80 -10.62 17.85
CA GLU A 2 17.79 -9.73 17.29
C GLU A 2 18.49 -8.71 16.40
N VAL A 3 17.94 -8.45 15.22
CA VAL A 3 18.43 -7.44 14.29
C VAL A 3 17.47 -6.27 14.37
N GLU A 4 17.99 -5.09 14.71
CA GLU A 4 17.23 -3.85 14.75
C GLU A 4 17.42 -3.10 13.42
N PHE A 5 16.34 -2.51 12.92
CA PHE A 5 16.35 -1.65 11.74
C PHE A 5 15.24 -0.59 11.87
N ARG A 6 15.45 0.57 11.26
CA ARG A 6 14.47 1.65 11.18
C ARG A 6 13.60 1.48 9.93
N ILE A 7 12.30 1.73 10.07
CA ILE A 7 11.36 1.77 8.95
C ILE A 7 10.74 3.15 8.89
N ASP A 8 10.91 3.82 7.75
CA ASP A 8 10.18 5.04 7.44
C ASP A 8 9.01 4.69 6.52
N VAL A 9 7.81 5.14 6.90
CA VAL A 9 6.57 4.88 6.17
C VAL A 9 6.01 6.20 5.65
N GLU A 10 5.78 6.26 4.34
CA GLU A 10 5.24 7.44 3.67
C GLU A 10 4.00 7.08 2.89
N ILE A 11 2.96 7.90 2.98
CA ILE A 11 1.76 7.75 2.16
C ILE A 11 2.07 8.27 0.77
N ASN A 12 2.01 7.40 -0.22
CA ASN A 12 2.19 7.75 -1.63
C ASN A 12 0.85 7.96 -2.36
N GLY A 13 -0.27 7.49 -1.80
CA GLY A 13 -1.58 7.86 -2.30
C GLY A 13 -2.75 7.20 -1.57
N TYR A 14 -3.93 7.76 -1.79
CA TYR A 14 -5.20 7.15 -1.39
C TYR A 14 -6.33 7.55 -2.33
N SER A 15 -7.35 6.71 -2.48
CA SER A 15 -8.58 7.09 -3.18
C SER A 15 -9.48 7.95 -2.28
N GLU A 16 -10.27 8.86 -2.86
CA GLU A 16 -11.17 9.74 -2.09
C GLU A 16 -12.22 8.97 -1.29
N ASP A 17 -12.63 7.81 -1.79
CA ASP A 17 -13.59 6.92 -1.14
C ASP A 17 -12.95 6.00 -0.08
N GLY A 18 -11.66 6.16 0.21
CA GLY A 18 -10.94 5.44 1.27
C GLY A 18 -10.83 3.93 1.02
N ARG A 19 -10.93 3.46 -0.23
CA ARG A 19 -10.83 2.04 -0.58
C ARG A 19 -9.44 1.59 -0.97
N PHE A 20 -8.66 2.46 -1.61
CA PHE A 20 -7.34 2.15 -2.16
C PHE A 20 -6.27 3.04 -1.54
N PHE A 21 -5.09 2.45 -1.36
CA PHE A 21 -3.95 3.09 -0.71
C PHE A 21 -2.66 2.69 -1.41
N SER A 22 -1.70 3.59 -1.41
CA SER A 22 -0.31 3.33 -1.77
C SER A 22 0.60 3.92 -0.70
N LEU A 23 1.63 3.16 -0.31
CA LEU A 23 2.63 3.60 0.65
C LEU A 23 4.01 3.09 0.27
N PHE A 24 5.02 3.86 0.66
CA PHE A 24 6.41 3.45 0.62
C PHE A 24 6.84 3.00 2.00
N GLN A 25 7.66 1.96 2.05
CA GLN A 25 8.41 1.58 3.24
C GLN A 25 9.89 1.55 2.89
N ASN A 26 10.68 2.37 3.57
CA ASN A 26 12.12 2.44 3.42
C ASN A 26 12.77 1.88 4.69
N PHE A 27 13.63 0.88 4.51
CA PHE A 27 14.28 0.15 5.60
C PHE A 27 15.74 0.59 5.69
N TYR A 28 16.19 0.91 6.90
CA TYR A 28 17.56 1.37 7.15
C TYR A 28 18.21 0.58 8.28
N ASP A 29 19.51 0.31 8.15
CA ASP A 29 20.30 -0.17 9.29
C ASP A 29 20.56 0.97 10.29
N ASN A 30 21.21 0.64 11.42
CA ASN A 30 21.53 1.60 12.47
C ASN A 30 22.57 2.66 12.06
N ASN A 31 23.25 2.49 10.92
CA ASN A 31 24.16 3.48 10.34
C ASN A 31 23.46 4.38 9.31
N GLY A 32 22.16 4.15 9.05
CA GLY A 32 21.39 4.86 8.03
C GLY A 32 21.59 4.34 6.61
N ASN A 33 22.25 3.19 6.41
CA ASN A 33 22.35 2.58 5.09
C ASN A 33 20.98 2.06 4.67
N HIS A 34 20.57 2.42 3.46
CA HIS A 34 19.29 1.97 2.91
C HIS A 34 19.37 0.51 2.49
N LEU A 35 18.56 -0.33 3.14
CA LEU A 35 18.57 -1.78 2.99
C LEU A 35 17.53 -2.28 1.98
N ALA A 36 16.34 -1.69 1.99
CA ALA A 36 15.24 -2.10 1.13
C ALA A 36 14.22 -0.99 0.95
N HIS A 37 13.59 -0.99 -0.23
CA HIS A 37 12.45 -0.15 -0.55
C HIS A 37 11.29 -1.03 -1.00
N LEU A 38 10.13 -0.83 -0.39
CA LEU A 38 8.88 -1.46 -0.80
C LEU A 38 7.90 -0.40 -1.29
N ASP A 39 7.39 -0.60 -2.50
CA ASP A 39 6.24 0.12 -3.04
C ASP A 39 5.01 -0.78 -2.92
N LEU A 40 4.09 -0.38 -2.04
CA LEU A 40 2.90 -1.15 -1.71
C LEU A 40 1.67 -0.43 -2.22
N ALA A 41 0.82 -1.16 -2.94
CA ALA A 41 -0.51 -0.72 -3.32
C ALA A 41 -1.53 -1.77 -2.88
N PHE A 42 -2.55 -1.36 -2.13
CA PHE A 42 -3.54 -2.26 -1.55
C PHE A 42 -4.92 -1.62 -1.44
N GLY A 43 -5.92 -2.43 -1.12
CA GLY A 43 -7.26 -1.97 -0.78
C GLY A 43 -7.84 -2.73 0.40
N LEU A 44 -8.88 -2.17 1.01
CA LEU A 44 -9.47 -2.74 2.21
C LEU A 44 -10.62 -3.70 1.88
N ILE A 45 -10.72 -4.78 2.65
CA ILE A 45 -11.84 -5.72 2.56
C ILE A 45 -12.58 -5.78 3.90
N ASN A 46 -13.90 -5.85 3.84
CA ASN A 46 -14.69 -6.24 5.00
C ASN A 46 -14.52 -7.76 5.20
N THR A 47 -14.10 -8.18 6.38
CA THR A 47 -13.69 -9.57 6.67
C THR A 47 -14.85 -10.55 6.69
N ASP A 48 -16.06 -10.10 7.05
CA ASP A 48 -17.26 -10.94 7.10
C ASP A 48 -17.81 -11.21 5.70
N THR A 49 -17.96 -10.15 4.92
CA THR A 49 -18.53 -10.21 3.56
C THR A 49 -17.51 -10.58 2.48
N ARG A 50 -16.20 -10.47 2.80
CA ARG A 50 -15.07 -10.59 1.87
C ARG A 50 -15.18 -9.71 0.61
N LYS A 51 -15.79 -8.53 0.75
CA LYS A 51 -15.94 -7.55 -0.32
C LYS A 51 -15.07 -6.32 -0.06
N LEU A 52 -14.67 -5.64 -1.14
CA LEU A 52 -13.97 -4.36 -1.05
C LEU A 52 -14.80 -3.35 -0.26
N THR A 53 -14.20 -2.72 0.74
CA THR A 53 -14.84 -1.74 1.63
C THR A 53 -13.99 -0.50 1.73
N SER A 54 -14.57 0.56 2.31
CA SER A 54 -13.87 1.80 2.63
C SER A 54 -13.35 1.77 4.06
N MET A 55 -12.27 2.50 4.31
CA MET A 55 -11.79 2.80 5.66
C MET A 55 -12.87 3.58 6.42
N PRO A 56 -13.11 3.31 7.72
CA PRO A 56 -14.00 4.12 8.53
C PRO A 56 -13.56 5.59 8.54
N GLU A 57 -14.51 6.52 8.43
CA GLU A 57 -14.25 7.96 8.22
C GLU A 57 -13.27 8.54 9.24
N ALA A 58 -13.49 8.29 10.54
CA ALA A 58 -12.61 8.80 11.59
C ALA A 58 -11.16 8.30 11.46
N SER A 59 -10.96 7.04 11.05
CA SER A 59 -9.62 6.50 10.79
C SER A 59 -9.00 7.09 9.53
N PHE A 60 -9.83 7.34 8.51
CA PHE A 60 -9.35 7.92 7.26
C PHE A 60 -8.89 9.37 7.43
N GLU A 61 -9.59 10.17 8.24
CA GLU A 61 -9.16 11.53 8.58
C GLU A 61 -7.81 11.55 9.32
N ILE A 62 -7.56 10.59 10.21
CA ILE A 62 -6.25 10.44 10.85
C ILE A 62 -5.18 10.10 9.80
N PHE A 63 -5.48 9.13 8.92
CA PHE A 63 -4.56 8.70 7.86
C PHE A 63 -4.18 9.84 6.91
N LYS A 64 -5.13 10.70 6.51
CA LYS A 64 -4.88 11.87 5.65
C LYS A 64 -3.86 12.86 6.24
N ASN A 65 -3.68 12.87 7.56
CA ASN A 65 -2.75 13.77 8.25
C ASN A 65 -1.33 13.19 8.43
N CYS A 66 -1.11 11.92 8.10
CA CYS A 66 0.23 11.33 8.13
C CYS A 66 1.14 11.88 7.00
N SER A 67 2.44 11.68 7.17
CA SER A 67 3.47 12.11 6.22
C SER A 67 3.22 11.53 4.82
N LYS A 68 3.28 12.42 3.83
CA LYS A 68 3.11 12.08 2.41
C LYS A 68 4.47 12.05 1.74
N SER A 69 4.65 11.14 0.79
CA SER A 69 5.82 11.17 -0.10
C SER A 69 5.74 12.36 -1.06
N ASP A 70 6.88 12.73 -1.65
CA ASP A 70 6.94 13.79 -2.66
C ASP A 70 6.11 13.49 -3.91
N SER A 71 5.90 12.20 -4.22
CA SER A 71 5.11 11.73 -5.36
C SER A 71 3.63 11.46 -5.03
N PHE A 72 3.14 11.96 -3.89
CA PHE A 72 1.78 11.72 -3.44
C PHE A 72 0.73 12.06 -4.51
N LYS A 73 -0.29 11.19 -4.64
CA LYS A 73 -1.46 11.47 -5.46
C LYS A 73 -2.76 10.85 -4.95
N ILE A 74 -3.88 11.42 -5.40
CA ILE A 74 -5.19 10.79 -5.25
C ILE A 74 -5.31 9.63 -6.24
N LEU A 75 -5.67 8.46 -5.73
CA LEU A 75 -5.72 7.21 -6.51
C LEU A 75 -7.08 7.00 -7.15
N THR A 76 -7.04 6.47 -8.36
CA THR A 76 -8.19 5.92 -9.07
C THR A 76 -8.12 4.39 -9.09
N LYS A 77 -9.22 3.74 -9.49
CA LYS A 77 -9.24 2.28 -9.70
C LYS A 77 -8.27 1.82 -10.79
N GLU A 78 -7.93 2.68 -11.75
CA GLU A 78 -7.01 2.36 -12.84
C GLU A 78 -5.56 2.27 -12.35
N ASP A 79 -5.19 3.09 -11.37
CA ASP A 79 -3.85 3.09 -10.77
C ASP A 79 -3.51 1.73 -10.14
N MET A 80 -4.51 1.05 -9.56
CA MET A 80 -4.36 -0.28 -8.97
C MET A 80 -4.08 -1.38 -10.01
N ARG A 81 -4.23 -1.08 -11.30
CA ARG A 81 -3.99 -2.01 -12.42
C ARG A 81 -2.71 -1.73 -13.19
N LYS A 82 -1.96 -0.69 -12.82
CA LYS A 82 -0.75 -0.24 -13.53
C LYS A 82 0.30 -1.34 -13.70
N HIS A 83 0.34 -2.33 -12.81
CA HIS A 83 1.27 -3.47 -12.88
C HIS A 83 0.68 -4.76 -13.49
N GLY A 84 -0.59 -4.74 -13.93
CA GLY A 84 -1.16 -5.69 -14.89
C GLY A 84 -1.02 -7.19 -14.57
N LYS A 85 -0.97 -7.58 -13.29
CA LYS A 85 -0.88 -9.01 -12.92
C LYS A 85 -2.27 -9.63 -12.91
N PHE A 86 -2.57 -10.40 -13.95
CA PHE A 86 -3.78 -11.21 -14.05
C PHE A 86 -3.48 -12.66 -13.65
N PRO A 87 -4.42 -13.36 -12.98
CA PRO A 87 -4.33 -14.80 -12.79
C PRO A 87 -4.17 -15.47 -14.16
N LYS A 88 -3.15 -16.32 -14.30
CA LYS A 88 -3.04 -17.21 -15.45
C LYS A 88 -3.79 -18.50 -15.11
N ASN A 89 -4.70 -18.92 -15.98
CA ASN A 89 -5.28 -20.26 -15.89
C ASN A 89 -4.15 -21.28 -16.07
N TYR A 90 -4.16 -22.33 -15.26
CA TYR A 90 -3.30 -23.49 -15.48
C TYR A 90 -3.88 -24.28 -16.66
N ILE A 91 -3.18 -24.29 -17.80
CA ILE A 91 -3.55 -25.12 -18.96
C ILE A 91 -2.67 -26.37 -18.88
N ASN A 92 -3.28 -27.52 -18.59
CA ASN A 92 -2.65 -28.83 -18.78
C ASN A 92 -2.73 -29.18 -20.26
N GLU A 93 -1.61 -29.15 -20.97
CA GLU A 93 -1.47 -29.85 -22.24
C GLU A 93 -1.27 -31.34 -21.91
N GLN A 94 -2.27 -32.17 -22.23
CA GLN A 94 -2.14 -33.62 -22.29
C GLN A 94 -1.59 -34.03 -23.65
#